data_AF-A0AAW0CLR1-F1
#
_entry.id   AF-A0AAW0CLR1-F1
#
_cell.length_a   1.000
_cell.length_b   1.000
_cell.length_c   1.000
_cell.angle_alpha   90.00
_cell.angle_beta   90.00
_cell.angle_gamma   90.00
#
_symmetry.space_group_name_H-M   'P 1'
#
loop_
_entity.id
_entity.type
_entity.pdbx_description
1 polymer ?
#
loop_
_entity_poly.entity_id
_entity_poly.type
_entity_poly.pdbx_seq_one_letter_code
_entity_poly.pdbx_strand_id
1 'polypeptide(L)'
;QQGKQRSECSNCHTRHTSPSQRDSETTNTVCDDCAFYTILHGVKRPSYKAKNGIQQHGAQRLIQADLGAEDEGSEVASQGGGQEPECSHCHARKTSVWRRDSQGNQVCNGCGIYEKLHLVKRPL
;
A
#
# COMPACT_ATOMS: atom_id res chain seq x y z
N GLN A 1 2.32 -18.77 27.20
CA GLN A 1 2.84 -17.39 27.08
C GLN A 1 4.32 -17.46 26.74
N GLN A 2 4.69 -17.33 25.46
CA GLN A 2 6.09 -17.22 25.05
C GLN A 2 6.21 -15.91 24.26
N GLY A 3 6.91 -14.94 24.84
CA GLY A 3 7.09 -13.61 24.26
C GLY A 3 7.93 -13.71 22.98
N LYS A 4 7.36 -13.27 21.85
CA LYS A 4 8.11 -13.06 20.60
C LYS A 4 9.26 -12.08 20.89
N GLN A 5 10.48 -12.59 20.96
CA GLN A 5 11.70 -11.79 21.08
C GLN A 5 11.78 -10.90 19.82
N ARG A 6 11.73 -9.58 20.00
CA ARG A 6 11.86 -8.60 18.91
C ARG A 6 13.36 -8.36 18.68
N SER A 7 13.85 -8.67 17.48
CA SER A 7 15.22 -8.38 17.06
C SER A 7 15.28 -7.09 16.25
N GLU A 8 16.37 -6.34 16.39
CA GLU A 8 16.61 -5.10 15.66
C GLU A 8 17.42 -5.39 14.39
N CYS A 9 16.98 -4.85 13.25
CA CYS A 9 17.68 -5.01 11.98
C CYS A 9 18.89 -4.08 11.89
N SER A 10 20.08 -4.60 11.59
CA SER A 10 21.30 -3.79 11.44
C SER A 10 21.33 -2.85 10.22
N ASN A 11 20.36 -2.97 9.29
CA ASN A 11 20.26 -2.11 8.10
C ASN A 11 19.24 -0.97 8.34
N CYS A 12 17.97 -1.31 8.60
CA CYS A 12 16.91 -0.32 8.80
C CYS A 12 16.67 0.08 10.27
N HIS A 13 17.36 -0.55 11.23
CA HIS A 13 17.25 -0.29 12.67
C HIS A 13 15.82 -0.41 13.23
N THR A 14 14.94 -1.06 12.48
CA THR A 14 13.57 -1.31 12.91
C THR A 14 13.53 -2.63 13.67
N ARG A 15 12.73 -2.69 14.75
CA ARG A 15 12.50 -3.92 15.50
C ARG A 15 11.41 -4.75 14.83
N HIS A 16 11.75 -5.97 14.43
CA HIS A 16 10.83 -6.88 13.75
C HIS A 16 10.42 -8.04 14.66
N THR A 17 9.20 -8.54 14.44
CA THR A 17 8.66 -9.76 15.09
C THR A 17 8.74 -10.98 14.16
N SER A 18 9.16 -10.76 12.91
CA SER A 18 9.33 -11.74 11.84
C SER A 18 10.75 -12.32 11.86
N PRO A 19 11.00 -13.46 11.18
CA PRO A 19 12.30 -14.11 11.18
C PRO A 19 13.43 -13.14 10.81
N SER A 20 14.54 -13.28 11.50
CA SER A 20 15.77 -12.54 11.25
C SER A 20 16.69 -13.39 10.41
N GLN A 21 17.02 -12.95 9.20
CA GLN A 21 18.03 -13.60 8.38
C GLN A 21 19.41 -13.08 8.76
N ARG A 22 20.41 -13.96 8.80
CA ARG A 22 21.81 -13.53 8.90
C ARG A 22 22.29 -13.15 7.52
N ASP A 23 22.87 -11.96 7.41
CA ASP A 23 23.53 -11.59 6.16
C ASP A 23 24.75 -12.49 5.91
N SER A 24 25.02 -12.80 4.65
CA SER A 24 26.07 -13.72 4.22
C SER A 24 27.50 -13.20 4.41
N GLU A 25 27.67 -11.88 4.55
CA GLU A 25 28.96 -11.21 4.59
C GLU A 25 29.39 -10.76 6.00
N THR A 26 28.44 -10.38 6.89
CA THR A 26 28.76 -9.69 8.15
C THR A 26 28.13 -10.29 9.41
N THR A 27 27.54 -11.49 9.37
CA THR A 27 26.84 -12.16 10.49
C THR A 27 25.73 -11.32 11.14
N ASN A 28 25.38 -10.18 10.54
CA ASN A 28 24.44 -9.23 11.09
C ASN A 28 23.02 -9.73 10.86
N THR A 29 22.15 -9.42 11.83
CA THR A 29 20.74 -9.73 11.74
C THR A 29 20.04 -8.68 10.88
N VAL A 30 19.44 -9.10 9.78
CA VAL A 30 18.64 -8.24 8.90
C VAL A 30 17.20 -8.74 8.81
N CYS A 31 16.27 -7.81 8.60
CA CYS A 31 14.87 -8.19 8.34
C CYS A 31 14.70 -8.68 6.89
N ASP A 32 13.63 -9.44 6.64
CA ASP A 32 13.34 -10.02 5.33
C ASP A 32 13.32 -8.96 4.21
N ASP A 33 12.74 -7.79 4.46
CA ASP A 33 12.71 -6.68 3.50
C ASP A 33 14.10 -6.17 3.14
N CYS A 34 14.98 -6.05 4.14
CA CYS A 34 16.36 -5.62 3.92
C CYS A 34 17.21 -6.71 3.27
N ALA A 35 16.97 -7.98 3.60
CA ALA A 35 17.65 -9.11 2.98
C ALA A 35 17.28 -9.21 1.49
N PHE A 36 15.97 -9.20 1.18
CA PHE A 36 15.47 -9.30 -0.18
C PHE A 36 15.93 -8.12 -1.06
N TYR A 37 15.94 -6.91 -0.50
CA TYR A 37 16.44 -5.74 -1.23
C TYR A 37 17.91 -5.90 -1.62
N THR A 38 18.76 -6.35 -0.69
CA THR A 38 20.18 -6.59 -0.98
C THR A 38 20.35 -7.69 -2.03
N ILE A 39 19.56 -8.77 -1.97
CA ILE A 39 19.59 -9.85 -2.96
C ILE A 39 19.24 -9.32 -4.37
N LEU A 40 18.23 -8.46 -4.48
CA LEU A 40 17.80 -7.92 -5.78
C LEU A 40 18.73 -6.87 -6.35
N HIS A 41 19.26 -5.98 -5.51
CA HIS A 41 19.95 -4.78 -5.97
C HIS A 41 21.46 -4.80 -5.73
N GLY A 42 21.98 -5.76 -4.98
CA GLY A 42 23.40 -5.84 -4.62
C GLY A 42 23.89 -4.71 -3.73
N VAL A 43 23.00 -3.88 -3.18
CA VAL A 43 23.32 -2.72 -2.33
C VAL A 43 22.41 -2.67 -1.10
N LYS A 44 22.90 -2.09 -0.01
CA LYS A 44 22.10 -1.92 1.22
C LYS A 44 20.88 -1.04 0.96
N ARG A 45 19.71 -1.50 1.42
CA ARG A 45 18.44 -0.75 1.35
C ARG A 45 18.62 0.70 1.84
N PRO A 46 18.33 1.72 1.01
CA PRO A 46 18.41 3.11 1.41
C PRO A 46 17.52 3.38 2.63
N SER A 47 18.06 4.05 3.64
CA SER A 47 17.30 4.43 4.84
C SER A 47 16.43 5.63 4.51
N TYR A 48 15.17 5.39 4.15
CA TYR A 48 14.17 6.46 4.11
C TYR A 48 13.84 6.83 5.55
N LYS A 49 14.53 7.84 6.10
CA LYS A 49 14.17 8.40 7.40
C LYS A 49 12.72 8.88 7.32
N ALA A 50 11.81 8.13 7.93
CA ALA A 50 10.42 8.51 8.09
C ALA A 50 10.37 9.77 8.96
N LYS A 51 10.30 10.94 8.34
CA LYS A 51 9.90 12.16 9.03
C LYS A 51 8.38 12.10 9.18
N ASN A 52 7.93 12.21 10.42
CA ASN A 52 6.56 12.20 10.94
C ASN A 52 6.05 10.83 11.39
N GLY A 53 6.02 10.68 12.71
CA GLY A 53 5.51 9.51 13.40
C GLY A 53 4.04 9.26 13.09
N ILE A 54 3.79 8.15 12.41
CA ILE A 54 2.58 7.36 12.57
C ILE A 54 3.09 5.97 12.94
N GLN A 55 2.89 5.61 14.21
CA GLN A 55 3.21 4.29 14.71
C GLN A 55 2.38 3.26 13.93
N GLN A 56 3.09 2.31 13.33
CA GLN A 56 2.74 0.90 13.19
C GLN A 56 1.26 0.64 12.89
N HIS A 57 0.95 0.18 11.67
CA HIS A 57 0.19 -1.05 11.48
C HIS A 57 0.84 -1.83 10.34
N GLY A 58 1.03 -3.13 10.55
CA GLY A 58 1.76 -4.00 9.67
C GLY A 58 1.19 -4.03 8.26
N ALA A 59 2.09 -4.11 7.29
CA ALA A 59 1.78 -4.60 5.96
C ALA A 59 1.45 -6.10 6.06
N GLN A 60 0.24 -6.44 6.50
CA GLN A 60 -0.32 -7.77 6.30
C GLN A 60 -1.85 -7.73 6.37
N ARG A 61 -2.47 -7.28 5.28
CA ARG A 61 -3.67 -7.90 4.70
C ARG A 61 -3.92 -7.35 3.31
N LEU A 62 -3.28 -7.96 2.32
CA LEU A 62 -3.74 -7.96 0.94
C LEU A 62 -3.46 -9.34 0.34
N ILE A 63 -4.16 -10.38 0.82
CA ILE A 63 -4.75 -11.43 -0.03
C ILE A 63 -5.89 -12.07 0.79
N GLN A 64 -7.13 -11.62 0.61
CA GLN A 64 -8.27 -12.52 0.73
C GLN A 64 -8.72 -12.74 -0.71
N ALA A 65 -8.23 -13.84 -1.27
CA ALA A 65 -8.86 -14.46 -2.42
C ALA A 65 -10.27 -14.90 -2.02
N ASP A 66 -11.20 -14.69 -2.95
CA ASP A 66 -12.44 -15.43 -3.19
C ASP A 66 -13.10 -16.12 -2.00
N LEU A 67 -14.08 -15.44 -1.40
CA LEU A 67 -15.32 -16.09 -0.96
C LEU A 67 -16.48 -15.13 -1.23
N GLY A 68 -17.39 -15.58 -2.09
CA GLY A 68 -18.64 -14.89 -2.37
C GLY A 68 -19.43 -14.68 -1.08
N ALA A 69 -19.88 -13.45 -0.88
CA ALA A 69 -20.97 -13.12 0.02
C ALA A 69 -21.94 -12.27 -0.79
N GLU A 70 -22.92 -12.95 -1.36
CA GLU A 70 -24.23 -12.38 -1.62
C GLU A 70 -24.78 -11.83 -0.29
N ASP A 71 -25.06 -10.53 -0.23
CA ASP A 71 -25.75 -9.91 0.91
C ASP A 71 -26.90 -9.08 0.37
N GLU A 72 -28.09 -9.64 0.56
CA GLU A 72 -29.39 -9.00 0.38
C GLU A 72 -29.62 -7.90 1.42
N GLY A 73 -30.06 -6.74 0.94
CA GLY A 73 -31.12 -5.96 1.60
C GLY A 73 -30.78 -5.25 2.90
N SER A 74 -30.40 -3.97 2.80
CA SER A 74 -30.82 -2.99 3.81
C SER A 74 -31.28 -1.70 3.15
N GLU A 75 -32.60 -1.61 3.07
CA GLU A 75 -33.43 -0.53 2.61
C GLU A 75 -33.36 0.70 3.53
N VAL A 76 -32.65 1.72 3.08
CA VAL A 76 -32.83 3.11 3.57
C VAL A 76 -33.35 3.96 2.44
N ALA A 77 -34.64 4.26 2.48
CA ALA A 77 -35.30 5.20 1.58
C ALA A 77 -34.75 6.62 1.81
N SER A 78 -34.00 7.14 0.85
CA SER A 78 -33.88 8.58 0.66
C SER A 78 -33.78 8.88 -0.82
N GLN A 79 -34.74 9.68 -1.28
CA GLN A 79 -34.98 10.04 -2.66
C GLN A 79 -33.81 10.87 -3.20
N GLY A 80 -33.17 10.36 -4.24
CA GLY A 80 -32.12 11.03 -5.00
C GLY A 80 -31.23 9.98 -5.65
N GLY A 81 -31.36 9.76 -6.96
CA GLY A 81 -30.63 8.74 -7.71
C GLY A 81 -29.11 8.96 -7.67
N GLY A 82 -28.47 8.53 -6.59
CA GLY A 82 -27.03 8.60 -6.38
C GLY A 82 -26.35 7.63 -7.32
N GLN A 83 -25.87 8.13 -8.45
CA GLN A 83 -24.98 7.38 -9.32
C GLN A 83 -23.73 6.98 -8.52
N GLU A 84 -23.40 5.69 -8.53
CA GLU A 84 -22.17 5.19 -7.90
C GLU A 84 -20.98 5.99 -8.47
N PRO A 85 -20.06 6.49 -7.64
CA PRO A 85 -18.98 7.35 -8.12
C PRO A 85 -18.13 6.58 -9.14
N GLU A 86 -18.00 7.17 -10.33
CA GLU A 86 -17.26 6.60 -11.45
C GLU A 86 -16.14 7.55 -11.88
N CYS A 87 -15.01 6.97 -12.28
CA CYS A 87 -13.90 7.72 -12.86
C CYS A 87 -14.27 8.19 -14.27
N SER A 88 -14.23 9.50 -14.50
CA SER A 88 -14.48 10.11 -15.82
C SER A 88 -13.49 9.72 -16.92
N HIS A 89 -12.32 9.17 -16.57
CA HIS A 89 -11.29 8.77 -17.53
C HIS A 89 -11.31 7.27 -17.86
N CYS A 90 -11.39 6.41 -16.85
CA CYS A 90 -11.24 4.96 -17.01
C CYS A 90 -12.45 4.15 -16.54
N HIS A 91 -13.57 4.81 -16.20
CA HIS A 91 -14.81 4.17 -15.77
C HIS A 91 -14.69 3.25 -14.53
N ALA A 92 -13.59 3.37 -13.78
CA ALA A 92 -13.42 2.63 -12.54
C ALA A 92 -14.42 3.12 -11.48
N ARG A 93 -15.14 2.18 -10.87
CA ARG A 93 -16.10 2.43 -9.77
C ARG A 93 -15.50 2.21 -8.37
N LYS A 94 -14.31 1.61 -8.32
CA LYS A 94 -13.56 1.35 -7.09
C LYS A 94 -12.21 2.05 -7.17
N THR A 95 -11.85 2.78 -6.13
CA THR A 95 -10.54 3.41 -6.00
C THR A 95 -10.20 3.64 -4.54
N SER A 96 -8.91 3.75 -4.20
CA SER A 96 -8.47 4.04 -2.83
C SER A 96 -8.79 5.47 -2.40
N VAL A 97 -8.78 6.42 -3.35
CA VAL A 97 -9.17 7.82 -3.12
C VAL A 97 -9.64 8.45 -4.42
N TRP A 98 -10.72 9.21 -4.35
CA TRP A 98 -11.22 10.02 -5.46
C TRP A 98 -10.44 11.33 -5.55
N ARG A 99 -10.00 11.68 -6.76
CA ARG A 99 -9.28 12.92 -7.06
C ARG A 99 -10.11 13.78 -8.00
N ARG A 100 -9.74 15.06 -8.10
CA ARG A 100 -10.22 15.97 -9.15
C ARG A 100 -9.09 16.26 -10.11
N ASP A 101 -9.38 16.21 -11.40
CA ASP A 101 -8.45 16.66 -12.43
C ASP A 101 -8.38 18.20 -12.49
N SER A 102 -7.56 18.73 -13.39
CA SER A 102 -7.42 20.17 -13.62
C SER A 102 -8.71 20.86 -14.09
N GLN A 103 -9.65 20.10 -14.66
CA GLN A 103 -10.94 20.57 -15.14
C GLN A 103 -12.05 20.42 -14.08
N GLY A 104 -11.73 19.86 -12.90
CA GLY A 104 -12.66 19.60 -11.82
C GLY A 104 -13.43 18.28 -11.91
N ASN A 105 -13.16 17.43 -12.91
CA ASN A 105 -13.81 16.14 -13.10
C ASN A 105 -13.34 15.13 -12.04
N GLN A 106 -14.25 14.24 -11.64
CA GLN A 106 -13.94 13.15 -10.73
C GLN A 106 -13.11 12.07 -11.45
N VAL A 107 -11.93 11.76 -10.92
CA VAL A 107 -11.03 10.72 -11.44
C VAL A 107 -10.55 9.80 -10.32
N CYS A 108 -10.21 8.56 -10.66
CA CYS A 108 -9.63 7.61 -9.71
C CYS A 108 -8.20 8.00 -9.32
N ASN A 109 -7.69 7.45 -8.22
CA ASN A 109 -6.34 7.74 -7.74
C ASN A 109 -5.26 7.53 -8.82
N GLY A 110 -5.37 6.45 -9.60
CA GLY A 110 -4.39 6.14 -10.65
C GLY A 110 -4.40 7.15 -11.79
N CYS A 111 -5.57 7.57 -12.25
CA CYS A 111 -5.69 8.55 -13.34
C CYS A 111 -5.22 9.94 -12.91
N GLY A 112 -5.61 10.39 -11.72
CA GLY A 112 -5.23 11.72 -11.23
C GLY A 112 -3.73 11.83 -10.92
N ILE A 113 -3.09 10.78 -10.41
CA ILE A 113 -1.63 10.80 -10.20
C ILE A 113 -0.89 10.77 -11.54
N TYR A 114 -1.33 9.93 -12.48
CA TYR A 114 -0.67 9.80 -13.78
C TYR A 114 -0.65 11.13 -14.54
N GLU A 115 -1.80 11.80 -14.64
CA GLU A 115 -1.90 13.10 -15.31
C GLU A 115 -1.01 14.15 -14.65
N LYS A 116 -0.97 14.19 -13.31
CA LYS A 116 -0.14 15.17 -12.59
C LYS A 116 1.37 14.95 -12.79
N LEU A 117 1.81 13.70 -12.96
CA LEU A 117 3.23 13.37 -13.13
C LEU A 117 3.69 13.52 -14.58
N HIS A 118 2.84 13.13 -15.54
CA HIS A 118 3.22 13.06 -16.95
C HIS A 118 2.64 14.21 -17.79
N LEU A 119 1.76 15.04 -17.20
CA LEU A 119 1.02 16.11 -17.88
C LEU A 119 0.19 15.62 -19.08
N VAL A 120 -0.06 14.31 -19.16
CA VAL A 120 -0.85 13.65 -20.20
C VAL A 120 -1.78 12.62 -19.57
N LYS A 121 -2.91 12.35 -20.22
CA LYS A 121 -3.89 11.37 -19.74
C LYS A 121 -3.32 9.95 -19.81
N ARG A 122 -3.75 9.10 -18.88
CA ARG A 122 -3.33 7.69 -18.81
C ARG A 122 -3.82 6.94 -20.06
N PRO A 123 -2.97 6.18 -20.76
CA PRO A 123 -3.46 5.29 -21.81
C PRO A 123 -4.42 4.24 -21.21
N LEU A 124 -5.55 4.01 -21.88
CA LEU A 124 -6.56 3.02 -21.48
C LEU A 124 -6.27 1.65 -22.10
#